data_AF-A0A815EJD3-F1
#
_entry.id   AF-A0A815EJD3-F1
#
_cell.length_a   1.000
_cell.length_b   1.000
_cell.length_c   1.000
_cell.angle_alpha   90.00
_cell.angle_beta   90.00
_cell.angle_gamma   90.00
#
_symmetry.space_group_name_H-M   'P 1'
#
loop_
_entity.id
_entity.type
_entity.pdbx_description
1 polymer ?
#
loop_
_entity_poly.entity_id
_entity_poly.type
_entity_poly.pdbx_seq_one_letter_code
_entity_poly.pdbx_strand_id
1 'polypeptide(L)'
;MLNKSLQQQFVEKLMKYPAKTVFERHIYFINFNDYNHSQPIYINLLRQPVSRAISDYYYTRYMCTIKRICFRLNRAYTNETLNDCVKYNENRAHVCVSLAHGVHSAIAFFCGQNAYCEDYNTSTQALTTAISNIEKYYIIVGITEDFPRTLFVMEQLIPDMFKNIRQLYLNQNIKRILNYTERPSTIK
;
A
#
# COMPACT_ATOMS: atom_id res chain seq x y z
N MET A 1 -2.89 -14.03 -2.62
CA MET A 1 -3.69 -14.01 -3.87
C MET A 1 -5.09 -14.51 -3.58
N LEU A 2 -6.10 -13.98 -4.28
CA LEU A 2 -7.46 -14.52 -4.26
C LEU A 2 -7.63 -15.48 -5.43
N ASN A 3 -8.18 -16.67 -5.19
CA ASN A 3 -8.60 -17.55 -6.29
C ASN A 3 -9.79 -16.94 -7.05
N LYS A 4 -10.10 -17.47 -8.24
CA LYS A 4 -11.18 -16.92 -9.09
C LYS A 4 -12.55 -16.86 -8.40
N SER A 5 -12.90 -17.84 -7.58
CA SER A 5 -14.19 -17.84 -6.86
C SER A 5 -14.26 -16.71 -5.82
N LEU A 6 -13.18 -16.50 -5.07
CA LEU A 6 -13.09 -15.40 -4.11
C LEU A 6 -13.07 -14.03 -4.79
N GLN A 7 -12.45 -13.93 -5.97
CA GLN A 7 -12.50 -12.71 -6.77
C GLN A 7 -13.94 -12.42 -7.24
N GLN A 8 -14.66 -13.42 -7.76
CA GLN A 8 -16.09 -13.28 -8.13
C GLN A 8 -16.92 -12.79 -6.95
N GLN A 9 -16.81 -13.46 -5.79
CA GLN A 9 -17.56 -13.07 -4.58
C GLN A 9 -17.22 -11.64 -4.13
N PHE A 10 -15.94 -11.26 -4.24
CA PHE A 10 -15.50 -9.91 -3.92
C PHE A 10 -16.12 -8.87 -4.86
N VAL A 11 -16.06 -9.11 -6.18
CA VAL A 11 -16.62 -8.24 -7.21
C VAL A 11 -18.13 -8.08 -7.00
N GLU A 12 -18.87 -9.19 -6.89
CA GLU A 12 -20.32 -9.17 -6.66
C GLU A 12 -20.71 -8.41 -5.40
N LYS A 13 -19.93 -8.57 -4.32
CA LYS A 13 -20.15 -7.86 -3.08
C LYS A 13 -19.89 -6.36 -3.23
N LEU A 14 -18.83 -5.98 -3.93
CA LEU A 14 -18.49 -4.57 -4.14
C LEU A 14 -19.54 -3.87 -5.00
N MET A 15 -20.05 -4.54 -6.04
CA MET A 15 -21.04 -3.98 -6.95
C MET A 15 -22.43 -3.79 -6.34
N LYS A 16 -22.67 -4.31 -5.12
CA LYS A 16 -23.91 -4.08 -4.35
C LYS A 16 -23.91 -2.76 -3.57
N TYR A 17 -22.75 -2.12 -3.38
CA TYR A 17 -22.71 -0.83 -2.70
C TYR A 17 -23.29 0.28 -3.58
N PRO A 18 -23.89 1.32 -2.99
CA PRO A 18 -24.42 2.44 -3.74
C PRO A 18 -23.31 3.19 -4.50
N ALA A 19 -23.71 3.91 -5.54
CA ALA A 19 -22.82 4.81 -6.27
C ALA A 19 -22.14 5.81 -5.31
N LYS A 20 -20.93 6.25 -5.66
CA LYS A 20 -20.09 7.17 -4.85
C LYS A 20 -19.63 6.59 -3.51
N THR A 21 -19.34 5.29 -3.45
CA THR A 21 -18.71 4.64 -2.30
C THR A 21 -17.19 4.54 -2.50
N VAL A 22 -16.40 4.92 -1.48
CA VAL A 22 -14.96 4.62 -1.44
C VAL A 22 -14.76 3.27 -0.79
N PHE A 23 -13.99 2.40 -1.44
CA PHE A 23 -13.57 1.13 -0.87
C PHE A 23 -12.04 1.04 -0.83
N GLU A 24 -11.50 0.75 0.35
CA GLU A 24 -10.06 0.61 0.60
C GLU A 24 -9.77 -0.74 1.24
N ARG A 25 -8.87 -1.51 0.61
CA ARG A 25 -8.36 -2.80 1.11
C ARG A 25 -6.98 -3.11 0.53
N HIS A 26 -6.23 -3.92 1.26
CA HIS A 26 -5.02 -4.59 0.79
C HIS A 26 -5.32 -5.78 -0.13
N ILE A 27 -5.83 -5.52 -1.34
CA ILE A 27 -6.15 -6.55 -2.35
C ILE A 27 -5.47 -6.18 -3.67
N TYR A 28 -4.77 -7.12 -4.31
CA TYR A 28 -4.14 -6.89 -5.61
C TYR A 28 -5.18 -6.64 -6.71
N PHE A 29 -4.77 -5.96 -7.78
CA PHE A 29 -5.65 -5.58 -8.88
C PHE A 29 -6.54 -6.74 -9.39
N ILE A 30 -7.84 -6.47 -9.53
CA ILE A 30 -8.84 -7.37 -10.11
C ILE A 30 -9.48 -6.65 -11.29
N ASN A 31 -9.51 -7.29 -12.46
CA ASN A 31 -10.25 -6.78 -13.60
C ASN A 31 -11.72 -7.21 -13.48
N PHE A 32 -12.63 -6.27 -13.19
CA PHE A 32 -14.06 -6.58 -13.00
C PHE A 32 -14.73 -7.01 -14.31
N ASN A 33 -14.17 -6.62 -15.46
CA ASN A 33 -14.65 -7.06 -16.76
C ASN A 33 -14.55 -8.58 -16.92
N ASP A 34 -13.56 -9.24 -16.28
CA ASP A 34 -13.41 -10.70 -16.30
C ASP A 34 -14.56 -11.41 -15.56
N TYR A 35 -15.35 -10.65 -14.80
CA TYR A 35 -16.46 -11.12 -13.97
C TYR A 35 -17.80 -10.48 -14.40
N ASN A 36 -17.89 -9.97 -15.63
CA ASN A 36 -19.09 -9.35 -16.22
C ASN A 36 -19.64 -8.14 -15.43
N HIS A 37 -18.76 -7.38 -14.78
CA HIS A 37 -19.11 -6.15 -14.10
C HIS A 37 -18.33 -4.96 -14.66
N SER A 38 -18.92 -3.76 -14.59
CA SER A 38 -18.23 -2.53 -14.95
C SER A 38 -17.05 -2.27 -14.01
N GLN A 39 -15.95 -1.77 -14.57
CA GLN A 39 -14.79 -1.42 -13.78
C GLN A 39 -15.10 -0.25 -12.82
N PRO A 40 -14.78 -0.38 -11.52
CA PRO A 40 -14.79 0.75 -10.61
C PRO A 40 -13.63 1.70 -10.94
N ILE A 41 -13.67 2.91 -10.39
CA ILE A 41 -12.57 3.85 -10.47
C ILE A 41 -11.43 3.38 -9.56
N TYR A 42 -10.31 2.95 -10.14
CA TYR A 42 -9.12 2.60 -9.38
C TYR A 42 -8.23 3.82 -9.13
N ILE A 43 -7.88 4.01 -7.85
CA ILE A 43 -6.94 5.03 -7.37
C ILE A 43 -5.94 4.34 -6.46
N ASN A 44 -4.67 4.74 -6.52
CA ASN A 44 -3.66 4.24 -5.60
C ASN A 44 -2.56 5.27 -5.31
N LEU A 45 -1.73 4.97 -4.32
CA LEU A 45 -0.54 5.74 -3.95
C LEU A 45 0.69 4.84 -3.92
N LEU A 46 1.75 5.34 -4.56
CA LEU A 46 3.08 4.78 -4.48
C LEU A 46 3.94 5.53 -3.46
N ARG A 47 5.00 4.89 -3.03
CA ARG A 47 6.04 5.47 -2.18
C ARG A 47 7.38 4.95 -2.66
N GLN A 48 8.43 5.74 -2.54
CA GLN A 48 9.77 5.32 -2.87
C GLN A 48 10.09 4.00 -2.13
N PRO A 49 10.57 2.94 -2.83
CA PRO A 49 10.60 1.59 -2.27
C PRO A 49 11.41 1.44 -0.98
N VAL A 50 12.56 2.11 -0.88
CA VAL A 50 13.44 2.06 0.30
C VAL A 50 12.76 2.75 1.49
N SER A 51 12.20 3.94 1.27
CA SER A 51 11.49 4.73 2.28
C SER A 51 10.25 3.99 2.79
N ARG A 52 9.54 3.27 1.89
CA ARG A 52 8.45 2.37 2.27
C ARG A 52 8.95 1.23 3.15
N ALA A 53 10.03 0.54 2.76
CA ALA A 53 10.59 -0.55 3.54
C ALA A 53 11.06 -0.10 4.94
N ILE A 54 11.73 1.06 5.03
CA ILE A 54 12.12 1.68 6.30
C ILE A 54 10.87 1.95 7.17
N SER A 55 9.83 2.53 6.58
CA SER A 55 8.58 2.84 7.28
C SER A 55 7.92 1.58 7.84
N ASP A 56 7.85 0.50 7.05
CA ASP A 56 7.26 -0.77 7.46
C ASP A 56 8.07 -1.44 8.58
N TYR A 57 9.40 -1.41 8.48
CA TYR A 57 10.30 -1.94 9.51
C TYR A 57 10.02 -1.34 10.90
N TYR A 58 9.96 -0.01 10.98
CA TYR A 58 9.72 0.69 12.24
C TYR A 58 8.26 0.61 12.68
N TYR A 59 7.30 0.65 11.74
CA TYR A 59 5.88 0.46 12.04
C TYR A 59 5.62 -0.90 12.71
N THR A 60 6.18 -1.97 12.15
CA THR A 60 6.00 -3.33 12.67
C THR A 60 6.53 -3.45 14.10
N ARG A 61 7.72 -2.91 14.37
CA ARG A 61 8.31 -2.90 15.72
C ARG A 61 7.51 -2.07 16.72
N TYR A 62 7.06 -0.89 16.29
CA TYR A 62 6.21 -0.05 17.11
C TYR A 62 4.88 -0.73 17.48
N MET A 63 4.23 -1.41 16.52
CA MET A 63 3.02 -2.20 16.76
C MET A 63 3.28 -3.40 17.69
N CYS A 64 4.45 -4.06 17.57
CA CYS A 64 4.88 -5.10 18.51
C CYS A 64 5.00 -4.56 19.94
N THR A 65 5.57 -3.37 20.10
CA THR A 65 5.80 -2.74 21.41
C THR A 65 4.49 -2.29 22.05
N ILE A 66 3.66 -1.54 21.32
CA ILE A 66 2.45 -0.92 21.90
C ILE A 66 1.27 -1.87 21.94
N LYS A 67 0.99 -2.56 20.83
CA LYS A 67 -0.21 -3.40 20.70
C LYS A 67 0.06 -4.88 20.99
N ARG A 68 1.32 -5.27 21.23
CA ARG A 68 1.74 -6.68 21.36
C ARG A 68 1.36 -7.54 20.14
N ILE A 69 1.11 -6.90 19.01
CA ILE A 69 0.79 -7.56 17.75
C ILE A 69 2.12 -7.81 17.04
N CYS A 70 2.73 -8.96 17.34
CA CYS A 70 4.01 -9.36 16.77
C CYS A 70 3.79 -10.25 15.55
N PHE A 71 3.59 -9.65 14.37
CA PHE A 71 3.58 -10.40 13.12
C PHE A 71 5.00 -10.87 12.81
N ARG A 72 5.29 -12.15 13.05
CA ARG A 72 6.56 -12.84 12.69
C ARG A 72 7.84 -12.34 13.41
N LEU A 73 7.78 -11.27 14.20
CA LEU A 73 8.91 -10.77 14.98
C LEU A 73 8.97 -11.42 16.37
N ASN A 74 10.15 -11.93 16.72
CA ASN A 74 10.45 -12.26 18.11
C ASN A 74 10.62 -10.95 18.90
N ARG A 75 9.96 -10.85 20.06
CA ARG A 75 9.93 -9.66 20.92
C ARG A 75 11.34 -9.18 21.30
N ALA A 76 12.34 -10.06 21.32
CA ALA A 76 13.73 -9.70 21.57
C ALA A 76 14.30 -8.66 20.57
N TYR A 77 13.73 -8.55 19.36
CA TYR A 77 14.24 -7.68 18.29
C TYR A 77 13.45 -6.38 18.11
N THR A 78 12.54 -6.04 19.01
CA THR A 78 11.69 -4.83 18.88
C THR A 78 12.48 -3.53 19.00
N ASN A 79 13.62 -3.55 19.68
CA ASN A 79 14.46 -2.37 19.92
C ASN A 79 15.67 -2.27 18.98
N GLU A 80 15.83 -3.22 18.06
CA GLU A 80 16.94 -3.22 17.09
C GLU A 80 16.73 -2.15 16.00
N THR A 81 17.78 -1.38 15.72
CA THR A 81 17.74 -0.40 14.61
C THR A 81 17.80 -1.11 13.25
N LEU A 82 17.29 -0.48 12.20
CA LEU A 82 17.36 -1.08 10.86
C LEU A 82 18.80 -1.32 10.42
N ASN A 83 19.72 -0.42 10.75
CA ASN A 83 21.13 -0.55 10.39
C ASN A 83 21.76 -1.76 11.09
N ASP A 84 21.46 -1.98 12.36
CA ASP A 84 21.94 -3.16 13.09
C ASP A 84 21.34 -4.44 12.51
N CYS A 85 20.05 -4.43 12.20
CA CYS A 85 19.38 -5.57 11.57
C CYS A 85 20.03 -5.93 10.22
N VAL A 86 20.35 -4.95 9.37
CA VAL A 86 21.00 -5.22 8.09
C VAL A 86 22.45 -5.67 8.27
N LYS A 87 23.19 -5.05 9.21
CA LYS A 87 24.63 -5.27 9.40
C LYS A 87 24.96 -6.63 10.04
N TYR A 88 24.19 -7.05 11.05
CA TYR A 88 24.52 -8.21 11.88
C TYR A 88 23.78 -9.48 11.50
N ASN A 89 22.94 -9.43 10.46
CA ASN A 89 21.93 -10.46 10.22
C ASN A 89 21.86 -10.82 8.72
N GLU A 90 23.02 -11.11 8.11
CA GLU A 90 23.12 -11.58 6.72
C GLU A 90 22.18 -12.78 6.45
N ASN A 91 22.01 -13.68 7.42
CA ASN A 91 21.10 -14.83 7.34
C ASN A 91 19.62 -14.51 7.68
N ARG A 92 19.29 -13.26 8.02
CA ARG A 92 17.95 -12.79 8.38
C ARG A 92 17.53 -11.54 7.60
N ALA A 93 18.07 -11.31 6.40
CA ALA A 93 17.63 -10.21 5.52
C ALA A 93 16.10 -10.18 5.33
N HIS A 94 15.46 -11.36 5.27
CA HIS A 94 14.01 -11.51 5.24
C HIS A 94 13.32 -10.96 6.51
N VAL A 95 13.96 -10.92 7.67
CA VAL A 95 13.38 -10.34 8.91
C VAL A 95 13.50 -8.82 8.93
N CYS A 96 14.51 -8.25 8.27
CA CYS A 96 14.75 -6.80 8.24
C CYS A 96 13.97 -6.09 7.13
N VAL A 97 13.65 -6.78 6.03
CA VAL A 97 13.02 -6.17 4.84
C VAL A 97 11.71 -6.86 4.45
N SER A 98 11.25 -7.90 5.17
CA SER A 98 9.92 -8.46 4.93
C SER A 98 8.86 -7.46 5.33
N LEU A 99 8.13 -6.95 4.33
CA LEU A 99 6.93 -6.15 4.56
C LEU A 99 5.91 -6.99 5.33
N ALA A 100 5.55 -6.56 6.54
CA ALA A 100 4.79 -7.38 7.50
C ALA A 100 3.34 -7.69 7.05
N HIS A 101 2.83 -7.01 6.02
CA HIS A 101 1.40 -6.95 5.71
C HIS A 101 0.97 -7.63 4.40
N GLY A 102 1.71 -8.63 3.92
CA GLY A 102 1.22 -9.48 2.81
C GLY A 102 1.20 -8.82 1.43
N VAL A 103 1.27 -7.48 1.34
CA VAL A 103 1.48 -6.73 0.10
C VAL A 103 2.98 -6.48 -0.06
N HIS A 104 3.67 -7.54 -0.49
CA HIS A 104 5.13 -7.59 -0.49
C HIS A 104 5.77 -6.73 -1.58
N SER A 105 4.99 -6.22 -2.53
CA SER A 105 5.54 -5.43 -3.64
C SER A 105 4.47 -4.55 -4.27
N ALA A 106 4.85 -3.32 -4.62
CA ALA A 106 4.03 -2.48 -5.49
C ALA A 106 3.77 -3.18 -6.83
N ILE A 107 4.79 -3.85 -7.40
CA ILE A 107 4.67 -4.58 -8.66
C ILE A 107 3.57 -5.64 -8.56
N ALA A 108 3.64 -6.52 -7.55
CA ALA A 108 2.62 -7.56 -7.35
C ALA A 108 1.22 -6.97 -7.19
N PHE A 109 1.09 -5.86 -6.45
CA PHE A 109 -0.19 -5.20 -6.20
C PHE A 109 -0.86 -4.73 -7.50
N PHE A 110 -0.10 -4.09 -8.39
CA PHE A 110 -0.62 -3.60 -9.68
C PHE A 110 -0.69 -4.69 -10.75
N CYS A 111 0.19 -5.69 -10.70
CA CYS A 111 0.17 -6.84 -11.62
C CYS A 111 -1.13 -7.64 -11.50
N GLY A 112 -1.64 -7.80 -10.27
CA GLY A 112 -2.95 -8.38 -10.00
C GLY A 112 -2.90 -9.82 -9.51
N GLN A 113 -3.93 -10.60 -9.86
CA GLN A 113 -4.19 -11.91 -9.26
C GLN A 113 -3.63 -13.11 -10.05
N ASN A 114 -2.74 -12.89 -11.03
CA ASN A 114 -2.09 -13.98 -11.76
C ASN A 114 -0.91 -14.57 -10.98
N ALA A 115 -0.73 -15.90 -10.98
CA ALA A 115 0.32 -16.57 -10.21
C ALA A 115 1.73 -15.96 -10.43
N TYR A 116 2.09 -15.61 -11.67
CA TYR A 116 3.38 -15.00 -11.99
C TYR A 116 3.60 -13.61 -11.36
N CYS A 117 2.54 -12.95 -10.85
CA CYS A 117 2.64 -11.70 -10.11
C CYS A 117 3.22 -11.89 -8.70
N GLU A 118 3.19 -13.11 -8.15
CA GLU A 118 3.86 -13.43 -6.87
C GLU A 118 5.39 -13.47 -7.03
N ASP A 119 5.88 -13.87 -8.21
CA ASP A 119 7.31 -13.91 -8.55
C ASP A 119 7.84 -12.55 -9.04
N TYR A 120 7.41 -11.46 -8.40
CA TYR A 120 7.71 -10.09 -8.81
C TYR A 120 9.21 -9.73 -8.82
N ASN A 121 10.06 -10.52 -8.15
CA ASN A 121 11.51 -10.29 -8.09
C ASN A 121 12.25 -10.79 -9.33
N THR A 122 11.69 -11.75 -10.06
CA THR A 122 12.35 -12.43 -11.19
C THR A 122 11.55 -12.32 -12.49
N SER A 123 10.25 -12.05 -12.38
CA SER A 123 9.34 -11.98 -13.52
C SER A 123 9.30 -10.58 -14.14
N THR A 124 10.00 -10.39 -15.27
CA THR A 124 9.83 -9.20 -16.12
C THR A 124 8.37 -9.04 -16.57
N GLN A 125 7.66 -10.16 -16.74
CA GLN A 125 6.24 -10.15 -17.08
C GLN A 125 5.39 -9.47 -16.00
N ALA A 126 5.68 -9.71 -14.71
CA ALA A 126 4.93 -9.07 -13.62
C ALA A 126 5.06 -7.55 -13.66
N LEU A 127 6.27 -7.04 -13.94
CA LEU A 127 6.52 -5.61 -14.08
C LEU A 127 5.76 -5.01 -15.27
N THR A 128 5.87 -5.63 -16.45
CA THR A 128 5.20 -5.15 -17.65
C THR A 128 3.67 -5.17 -17.49
N THR A 129 3.11 -6.21 -16.88
CA THR A 129 1.68 -6.29 -16.59
C THR A 129 1.26 -5.24 -15.55
N ALA A 130 2.05 -5.01 -14.50
CA ALA A 130 1.77 -3.97 -13.53
C ALA A 130 1.70 -2.58 -14.17
N ILE A 131 2.68 -2.24 -15.02
CA ILE A 131 2.70 -0.98 -15.77
C ILE A 131 1.47 -0.89 -16.70
N SER A 132 1.19 -1.95 -17.47
CA SER A 132 0.03 -1.95 -18.37
C SER A 132 -1.29 -1.79 -17.63
N ASN A 133 -1.43 -2.38 -16.45
CA ASN A 133 -2.64 -2.23 -15.63
C ASN A 133 -2.78 -0.83 -15.08
N ILE A 134 -1.67 -0.20 -14.63
CA ILE A 134 -1.66 1.20 -14.20
C ILE A 134 -2.18 2.09 -15.33
N GLU A 135 -1.60 1.99 -16.52
CA GLU A 135 -1.96 2.83 -17.67
C GLU A 135 -3.40 2.63 -18.15
N LYS A 136 -3.92 1.41 -18.05
CA LYS A 136 -5.27 1.06 -18.56
C LYS A 136 -6.39 1.33 -17.57
N TYR A 137 -6.17 1.04 -16.29
CA TYR A 137 -7.28 0.92 -15.33
C TYR A 137 -7.23 1.93 -14.19
N TYR A 138 -6.07 2.51 -13.87
CA TYR A 138 -5.95 3.45 -12.78
C TYR A 138 -6.06 4.88 -13.30
N ILE A 139 -7.08 5.60 -12.84
CA ILE A 139 -7.21 7.02 -13.21
C ILE A 139 -6.14 7.87 -12.51
N ILE A 140 -5.74 7.49 -11.30
CA ILE A 140 -4.75 8.20 -10.50
C ILE A 140 -3.85 7.18 -9.79
N VAL A 141 -2.54 7.29 -10.03
CA VAL A 141 -1.51 6.69 -9.18
C VAL A 141 -0.62 7.83 -8.69
N GLY A 142 -0.87 8.29 -7.47
CA GLY A 142 -0.09 9.35 -6.83
C GLY A 142 1.17 8.83 -6.15
N ILE A 143 1.93 9.74 -5.55
CA ILE A 143 3.08 9.40 -4.71
C ILE A 143 2.96 10.07 -3.34
N THR A 144 3.41 9.39 -2.29
CA THR A 144 3.36 9.91 -0.92
C THR A 144 4.23 11.14 -0.72
N GLU A 145 5.34 11.22 -1.45
CA GLU A 145 6.31 12.31 -1.42
C GLU A 145 5.74 13.62 -1.98
N ASP A 146 4.69 13.53 -2.79
CA ASP A 146 3.96 14.68 -3.36
C ASP A 146 2.43 14.47 -3.26
N PHE A 147 2.02 14.16 -2.03
CA PHE A 147 0.61 13.95 -1.72
C PHE A 147 -0.28 15.19 -2.00
N PRO A 148 0.15 16.45 -1.73
CA PRO A 148 -0.66 17.63 -2.06
C PRO A 148 -1.01 17.74 -3.55
N ARG A 149 -0.07 17.39 -4.45
CA ARG A 149 -0.37 17.34 -5.90
C ARG A 149 -1.32 16.21 -6.24
N THR A 150 -1.20 15.05 -5.59
CA THR A 150 -2.18 13.96 -5.77
C THR A 150 -3.59 14.39 -5.36
N LEU A 151 -3.73 15.07 -4.21
CA LEU A 151 -5.02 15.61 -3.77
C LEU A 151 -5.61 16.63 -4.75
N PHE A 152 -4.77 17.48 -5.35
CA PHE A 152 -5.21 18.38 -6.41
C PHE A 152 -5.80 17.61 -7.60
N VAL A 153 -5.10 16.59 -8.08
CA VAL A 153 -5.56 15.79 -9.22
C VAL A 153 -6.86 15.04 -8.88
N MET A 154 -6.98 14.49 -7.67
CA MET A 154 -8.22 13.83 -7.21
C MET A 154 -9.41 14.80 -7.21
N GLU A 155 -9.20 16.03 -6.73
CA GLU A 155 -10.22 17.08 -6.70
C GLU A 155 -10.67 17.49 -8.12
N GLN A 156 -9.76 17.53 -9.09
CA GLN A 156 -10.08 17.90 -10.47
C GLN A 156 -10.72 16.75 -11.26
N LEU A 157 -10.26 15.51 -11.10
CA LEU A 157 -10.71 14.37 -11.89
C LEU A 157 -11.99 13.72 -11.33
N ILE A 158 -12.20 13.79 -10.02
CA ILE A 158 -13.36 13.15 -9.36
C ILE A 158 -13.98 14.12 -8.34
N PRO A 159 -14.43 15.32 -8.77
CA PRO A 159 -14.94 16.36 -7.88
C PRO A 159 -16.18 15.88 -7.09
N ASP A 160 -16.99 15.01 -7.70
CA ASP A 160 -18.16 14.40 -7.06
C ASP A 160 -17.86 13.69 -5.74
N MET A 161 -16.62 13.23 -5.56
CA MET A 161 -16.16 12.56 -4.34
C MET A 161 -15.14 13.38 -3.55
N PHE A 162 -14.28 14.15 -4.22
CA PHE A 162 -13.11 14.79 -3.60
C PHE A 162 -13.10 16.32 -3.68
N LYS A 163 -14.25 16.96 -3.94
CA LYS A 163 -14.37 18.41 -3.87
C LYS A 163 -13.90 18.94 -2.51
N ASN A 164 -13.07 19.98 -2.52
CA ASN A 164 -12.46 20.63 -1.36
C ASN A 164 -11.50 19.75 -0.54
N ILE A 165 -11.05 18.59 -1.06
CA ILE A 165 -10.16 17.69 -0.29
C ILE A 165 -8.83 18.36 0.08
N ARG A 166 -8.30 19.24 -0.78
CA ARG A 166 -7.08 20.01 -0.49
C ARG A 166 -7.28 20.93 0.70
N GLN A 167 -8.40 21.64 0.75
CA GLN A 167 -8.70 22.54 1.85
C GLN A 167 -8.85 21.75 3.15
N LEU A 168 -9.53 20.59 3.11
CA LEU A 168 -9.62 19.69 4.27
C LEU A 168 -8.26 19.20 4.73
N TYR A 169 -7.38 18.82 3.81
CA TYR A 169 -6.02 18.39 4.13
C TYR A 169 -5.21 19.48 4.82
N LEU A 170 -5.29 20.73 4.34
CA LEU A 170 -4.60 21.87 4.93
C LEU A 170 -5.20 22.31 6.28
N ASN A 171 -6.53 22.21 6.43
CA ASN A 171 -7.23 22.63 7.64
C ASN A 171 -7.16 21.59 8.76
N GLN A 172 -7.01 20.32 8.43
CA GLN A 172 -6.66 19.31 9.43
C GLN A 172 -5.29 19.68 9.99
N ASN A 173 -5.22 19.99 11.29
CA ASN A 173 -3.96 20.12 12.02
C ASN A 173 -3.20 18.77 11.93
N ILE A 174 -2.42 18.57 10.86
CA ILE A 174 -1.52 17.41 10.65
C ILE A 174 -0.38 17.41 11.69
N LYS A 175 -0.46 18.21 12.76
CA LYS A 175 0.37 18.03 13.95
C LYS A 175 0.08 16.71 14.66
N ARG A 176 -1.09 16.09 14.47
CA ARG A 176 -1.46 14.85 15.19
C ARG A 176 -0.95 13.55 14.57
N ILE A 177 -0.71 13.49 13.26
CA ILE A 177 -0.29 12.26 12.56
C ILE A 177 1.21 12.26 12.27
N LEU A 178 1.81 13.41 11.94
CA LEU A 178 3.26 13.52 11.74
C LEU A 178 4.04 13.19 13.02
N ASN A 179 3.51 13.52 14.20
CA ASN A 179 4.12 13.17 15.49
C ASN A 179 4.27 11.65 15.74
N TYR A 180 3.57 10.79 15.00
CA TYR A 180 3.72 9.33 15.12
C TYR A 180 4.74 8.74 14.12
N THR A 181 5.10 9.48 13.08
CA THR A 181 6.04 9.04 12.03
C THR A 181 7.34 9.84 11.97
N GLU A 182 7.39 11.03 12.58
CA GLU A 182 8.64 11.74 12.84
C GLU A 182 9.38 11.00 13.95
N ARG A 183 10.63 10.62 13.65
CA ARG A 183 11.57 10.11 14.65
C ARG A 183 11.55 11.05 15.87
N PRO A 184 11.65 10.56 17.11
CA PRO A 184 12.12 11.41 18.19
C PRO A 184 13.52 11.87 17.81
N SER A 185 13.64 13.13 17.41
CA SER A 185 14.89 13.84 17.09
C SER A 185 15.67 14.20 18.36
N THR A 186 15.68 13.29 19.35
CA THR A 186 16.42 13.45 20.60
C THR A 186 16.99 12.10 21.03
N ILE A 187 18.13 11.77 20.44
CA ILE A 187 19.18 11.03 21.15
C ILE A 187 20.34 12.03 21.25
N LYS A 188 20.47 12.65 22.42
CA LYS A 188 21.72 13.24 22.89
C LYS A 188 22.68 12.12 23.26
#